data_AF-A0A359E2H6-F1
#
_entry.id   AF-A0A359E2H6-F1
#
_cell.length_a   1.000
_cell.length_b   1.000
_cell.length_c   1.000
_cell.angle_alpha   90.00
_cell.angle_beta   90.00
_cell.angle_gamma   90.00
#
_symmetry.space_group_name_H-M   'P 1'
#
loop_
_entity.id
_entity.type
_entity.pdbx_description
1 polymer ?
#
loop_
_entity_poly.entity_id
_entity_poly.type
_entity_poly.pdbx_seq_one_letter_code
_entity_poly.pdbx_strand_id
1 'polypeptide(L)'
;MAVFKKIGEQITALSDALGFERRDLRADLGMPWDFVKSKVMNSHFKWDYDEIERYCMFVGYPRSGHTLVGSLLDAHPDMVISHELDALRYLRAGFSREQIFSLILHKDKVFTG
;
A
#
# COMPACT_ATOMS: atom_id res chain seq x y z
N MET A 1 13.77 -0.69 -22.61
CA MET A 1 13.83 0.08 -21.34
C MET A 1 13.73 1.59 -21.51
N ALA A 2 14.30 2.22 -22.56
CA ALA A 2 14.29 3.68 -22.73
C ALA A 2 12.91 4.31 -22.99
N VAL A 3 12.01 3.60 -23.69
CA VAL A 3 10.67 4.11 -24.04
C VAL A 3 9.80 4.31 -22.80
N PHE A 4 9.80 3.35 -21.88
CA PHE A 4 9.04 3.45 -20.62
C PHE A 4 9.56 4.57 -19.71
N LYS A 5 10.87 4.83 -19.72
CA LYS A 5 11.46 5.94 -18.97
C LYS A 5 10.98 7.29 -19.52
N LYS A 6 10.98 7.43 -20.85
CA LYS A 6 10.51 8.63 -21.56
C LYS A 6 9.02 8.91 -21.33
N ILE A 7 8.19 7.86 -21.35
CA ILE A 7 6.76 7.97 -21.06
C ILE A 7 6.54 8.39 -19.59
N GLY A 8 7.30 7.80 -18.66
CA GLY A 8 7.22 8.16 -17.24
C GLY A 8 7.61 9.63 -16.97
N GLU A 9 8.66 10.12 -17.64
CA GLU A 9 9.11 11.53 -17.52
C GLU A 9 8.08 12.52 -18.09
N GLN A 10 7.44 12.20 -19.22
CA GLN A 10 6.39 13.06 -19.80
C GLN A 10 5.13 13.13 -18.93
N ILE A 11 4.75 12.02 -18.29
CA ILE A 11 3.60 11.96 -17.39
C ILE A 11 3.87 12.77 -16.11
N THR A 12 5.08 12.68 -15.55
CA THR A 12 5.48 13.50 -14.39
C THR A 12 5.46 14.99 -14.74
N ALA A 13 6.05 15.38 -15.88
CA ALA A 13 6.06 16.78 -16.32
C ALA A 13 4.64 17.34 -16.59
N LEU A 14 3.74 16.51 -17.14
CA LEU A 14 2.34 16.89 -17.35
C LEU A 14 1.57 17.04 -16.04
N SER A 15 1.83 16.18 -15.05
CA SER A 15 1.26 16.27 -13.71
C SER A 15 1.67 17.55 -13.00
N ASP A 16 2.96 17.88 -13.05
CA ASP A 16 3.52 19.08 -12.43
C ASP A 16 2.94 20.35 -13.08
N ALA A 17 2.78 20.34 -14.41
CA ALA A 17 2.17 21.45 -15.17
C ALA A 17 0.67 21.65 -14.89
N LEU A 18 -0.05 20.58 -14.51
CA LEU A 18 -1.48 20.63 -14.18
C LEU A 18 -1.74 20.95 -12.68
N GLY A 19 -0.70 21.25 -11.90
CA GLY A 19 -0.84 21.60 -10.48
C GLY A 19 -1.29 20.44 -9.61
N PHE A 20 -1.03 19.20 -10.05
CA PHE A 20 -1.38 17.97 -9.35
C PHE A 20 -0.34 17.67 -8.26
N GLU A 21 -0.04 18.65 -7.39
CA GLU A 21 0.86 18.40 -6.25
C GLU A 21 0.21 17.38 -5.30
N ARG A 22 0.93 16.27 -5.08
CA ARG A 22 0.63 15.16 -4.15
C ARG A 22 -0.32 14.05 -4.62
N ARG A 23 -0.36 13.70 -5.90
CA ARG A 23 -0.64 12.28 -6.25
C ARG A 23 0.58 11.71 -6.93
N ASP A 24 1.14 10.66 -6.35
CA ASP A 24 2.28 9.97 -6.93
C ASP A 24 1.81 9.17 -8.15
N LEU A 25 1.79 9.80 -9.33
CA LEU A 25 1.22 9.19 -10.55
C LEU A 25 1.83 7.84 -10.89
N ARG A 26 3.11 7.64 -10.57
CA ARG A 26 3.78 6.33 -10.76
C ARG A 26 3.10 5.24 -9.95
N ALA A 27 2.68 5.60 -8.74
CA ALA A 27 2.04 4.68 -7.83
C ALA A 27 0.53 4.56 -8.11
N ASP A 28 -0.11 5.59 -8.68
CA ASP A 28 -1.47 5.51 -9.24
C ASP A 28 -1.53 4.62 -10.50
N LEU A 29 -0.51 4.68 -11.37
CA LEU A 29 -0.38 3.82 -12.56
C LEU A 29 -0.30 2.33 -12.22
N GLY A 30 0.15 1.99 -11.01
CA GLY A 30 0.18 0.62 -10.49
C GLY A 30 -1.16 0.11 -9.94
N MET A 31 -2.13 0.99 -9.68
CA MET A 31 -3.40 0.62 -9.03
C MET A 31 -4.20 -0.47 -9.75
N PRO A 32 -4.31 -0.50 -11.09
CA PRO A 32 -5.03 -1.58 -11.77
C PRO A 32 -4.40 -2.94 -11.49
N TRP A 33 -3.07 -2.99 -11.41
CA TRP A 33 -2.35 -4.22 -11.08
C TRP A 33 -2.52 -4.60 -9.62
N ASP A 34 -2.47 -3.63 -8.70
CA ASP A 34 -2.73 -3.87 -7.28
C ASP A 34 -4.16 -4.35 -7.02
N PHE A 35 -5.13 -3.87 -7.80
CA PHE A 35 -6.53 -4.31 -7.70
C PHE A 35 -6.69 -5.77 -8.09
N VAL A 36 -6.13 -6.17 -9.24
CA VAL A 36 -6.17 -7.56 -9.68
C VAL A 36 -5.37 -8.45 -8.73
N LYS A 37 -4.16 -8.02 -8.35
CA LYS A 37 -3.28 -8.74 -7.43
C LYS A 37 -3.95 -8.95 -6.08
N SER A 38 -4.51 -7.92 -5.45
CA SER A 38 -5.19 -8.03 -4.16
C SER A 38 -6.38 -8.99 -4.23
N LYS A 39 -7.14 -8.99 -5.33
CA LYS A 39 -8.26 -9.91 -5.52
C LYS A 39 -7.80 -11.36 -5.66
N VAL A 40 -6.73 -11.61 -6.41
CA VAL A 40 -6.12 -12.94 -6.56
C VAL A 40 -5.50 -13.41 -5.24
N MET A 41 -4.80 -12.52 -4.54
CA MET A 41 -4.18 -12.81 -3.25
C MET A 41 -5.19 -13.11 -2.16
N ASN A 42 -6.28 -12.35 -2.09
CA ASN A 42 -7.42 -12.62 -1.21
C ASN A 42 -8.01 -14.02 -1.48
N SER A 43 -8.05 -14.45 -2.74
CA SER A 43 -8.50 -15.81 -3.07
C SER A 43 -7.50 -16.92 -2.69
N HIS A 44 -6.19 -16.64 -2.70
CA HIS A 44 -5.15 -17.63 -2.41
C HIS A 44 -4.84 -17.76 -0.92
N PHE A 45 -4.92 -16.68 -0.17
CA PHE A 45 -4.78 -16.69 1.28
C PHE A 45 -6.15 -16.42 1.90
N LYS A 46 -6.81 -17.48 2.38
CA LYS A 46 -8.01 -17.36 3.23
C LYS A 46 -7.60 -16.85 4.61
N TRP A 47 -7.33 -15.56 4.71
CA TRP A 47 -7.29 -14.89 6.01
C TRP A 47 -8.72 -14.66 6.46
N ASP A 48 -9.00 -14.97 7.72
CA ASP A 48 -10.27 -14.61 8.32
C ASP A 48 -10.23 -13.13 8.70
N TYR A 49 -10.63 -12.27 7.77
CA TYR A 49 -10.67 -10.83 8.00
C TYR A 49 -11.75 -10.42 9.01
N ASP A 50 -12.65 -11.33 9.39
CA ASP A 50 -13.69 -11.05 10.40
C ASP A 50 -13.12 -11.11 11.82
N GLU A 51 -11.97 -11.77 12.03
CA GLU A 51 -11.24 -11.76 13.31
C GLU A 51 -10.51 -10.42 13.57
N ILE A 52 -10.41 -9.54 12.57
CA ILE A 52 -9.75 -8.24 12.73
C ILE A 52 -10.63 -7.31 13.56
N GLU A 53 -10.31 -7.19 14.85
CA GLU A 53 -11.04 -6.34 15.78
C GLU A 53 -10.78 -4.84 15.57
N ARG A 54 -9.54 -4.45 15.23
CA ARG A 54 -9.12 -3.04 15.21
C ARG A 54 -8.19 -2.73 14.04
N TYR A 55 -8.42 -1.58 13.42
CA TYR A 55 -7.54 -0.99 12.42
C TYR A 55 -6.97 0.33 12.96
N CYS A 56 -5.66 0.47 12.91
CA CYS A 56 -4.95 1.69 13.31
C CYS A 56 -4.15 2.24 12.14
N MET A 57 -4.21 3.55 11.94
CA MET A 57 -3.47 4.24 10.89
C MET A 57 -2.70 5.42 11.48
N PHE A 58 -1.39 5.42 11.29
CA PHE A 58 -0.54 6.54 11.69
C PHE A 58 -0.67 7.68 10.66
N VAL A 59 -1.11 8.85 11.11
CA VAL A 59 -1.20 10.06 10.28
C VAL A 59 0.03 10.92 10.54
N GLY A 60 0.86 11.15 9.52
CA GLY A 60 2.11 11.91 9.66
C GLY A 60 3.24 11.38 8.78
N TYR A 61 4.49 11.71 9.11
CA TYR A 61 5.67 11.32 8.34
C TYR A 61 5.88 9.79 8.39
N PRO A 62 5.77 9.07 7.25
CA PRO A 62 5.74 7.62 7.23
C PRO A 62 7.16 7.07 7.27
N ARG A 63 7.80 7.09 8.44
CA ARG A 63 9.11 6.42 8.67
C ARG A 63 9.04 5.40 9.80
N SER A 64 7.86 4.81 10.03
CA SER A 64 7.61 3.94 11.19
C SER A 64 8.26 2.56 11.11
N GLY A 65 8.63 2.09 9.91
CA GLY A 65 9.09 0.71 9.70
C GLY A 65 10.38 0.30 10.41
N HIS A 66 11.23 1.26 10.77
CA HIS A 66 12.43 1.04 11.57
C HIS A 66 12.41 1.83 12.89
N THR A 67 11.24 2.29 13.31
CA THR A 67 11.11 2.93 14.63
C THR A 67 11.07 1.87 15.72
N LEU A 68 11.58 2.19 16.90
CA LEU A 68 11.45 1.34 18.10
C LEU A 68 9.99 0.92 18.34
N VAL A 69 9.04 1.83 18.09
CA VAL A 69 7.60 1.55 18.19
C VAL A 69 7.17 0.50 17.17
N GLY A 70 7.58 0.64 15.90
CA GLY A 70 7.32 -0.37 14.87
C GLY A 70 7.88 -1.74 15.25
N SER A 71 9.13 -1.80 15.70
CA SER A 71 9.79 -3.06 16.07
C SER A 71 9.20 -3.74 17.31
N LEU A 72 8.73 -2.97 18.31
CA LEU A 72 8.06 -3.52 19.49
C LEU A 72 6.67 -4.06 19.16
N LEU A 73 5.96 -3.39 18.26
CA LEU A 73 4.64 -3.80 17.83
C LEU A 73 4.73 -5.03 16.92
N ASP A 74 5.67 -5.07 15.97
CA ASP A 74 5.89 -6.21 15.08
C ASP A 74 6.26 -7.51 15.82
N ALA A 75 6.85 -7.41 17.02
CA ALA A 75 7.12 -8.56 17.87
C ALA A 75 5.86 -9.22 18.48
N HIS A 76 4.67 -8.63 18.31
CA HIS A 76 3.43 -9.16 18.85
C HIS A 76 2.78 -10.17 17.88
N PRO A 77 2.43 -11.39 18.33
CA PRO A 77 1.95 -12.46 17.44
C PRO A 77 0.61 -12.16 16.75
N ASP A 78 -0.27 -11.36 17.37
CA ASP A 78 -1.61 -11.06 16.85
C ASP A 78 -1.73 -9.69 16.17
N MET A 79 -0.62 -9.07 15.76
CA MET A 79 -0.63 -7.75 15.12
C MET A 79 0.28 -7.70 13.91
N VAL A 80 -0.11 -6.90 12.91
CA VAL A 80 0.65 -6.68 11.69
C VAL A 80 0.74 -5.17 11.41
N ILE A 81 1.92 -4.69 11.04
CA ILE A 81 2.14 -3.29 10.64
C ILE A 81 2.67 -3.25 9.20
N SER A 82 1.83 -2.81 8.27
CA SER A 82 2.29 -2.63 6.89
C SER A 82 3.17 -1.39 6.73
N HIS A 83 4.33 -1.58 6.11
CA HIS A 83 5.28 -0.52 5.82
C HIS A 83 4.87 0.33 4.62
N GLU A 84 4.56 1.62 4.85
CA GLU A 84 4.39 2.64 3.79
C GLU A 84 3.41 2.22 2.68
N LEU A 85 2.24 1.66 3.01
CA LEU A 85 1.27 1.23 2.00
C LEU A 85 0.49 2.39 1.35
N ASP A 86 0.25 3.48 2.08
CA ASP A 86 -0.72 4.53 1.71
C ASP A 86 -2.15 3.96 1.51
N ALA A 87 -2.69 3.35 2.57
CA ALA A 87 -4.00 2.71 2.56
C ALA A 87 -5.15 3.65 2.13
N LEU A 88 -5.04 4.95 2.44
CA LEU A 88 -6.03 5.96 2.05
C LEU A 88 -6.15 6.11 0.54
N ARG A 89 -5.06 5.91 -0.21
CA ARG A 89 -5.12 5.92 -1.68
C ARG A 89 -6.01 4.80 -2.20
N TYR A 90 -5.83 3.58 -1.71
CA TYR A 90 -6.62 2.42 -2.13
C TYR A 90 -8.09 2.56 -1.71
N LEU A 91 -8.35 3.13 -0.53
CA LEU A 91 -9.70 3.43 -0.09
C LEU A 91 -10.39 4.42 -1.03
N ARG A 92 -9.72 5.52 -1.42
CA ARG A 92 -10.25 6.49 -2.39
C ARG A 92 -10.47 5.89 -3.78
N ALA A 93 -9.70 4.87 -4.14
CA ALA A 93 -9.83 4.16 -5.40
C ALA A 93 -10.92 3.08 -5.41
N GLY A 94 -11.62 2.87 -4.28
CA GLY A 94 -12.75 1.93 -4.19
C GLY A 94 -12.35 0.48 -3.95
N PHE A 95 -11.16 0.22 -3.40
CA PHE A 95 -10.76 -1.13 -2.98
C PHE A 95 -11.62 -1.58 -1.79
N SER A 96 -12.00 -2.84 -1.78
CA SER A 96 -12.69 -3.46 -0.63
C SER A 96 -11.78 -3.56 0.59
N ARG A 97 -12.39 -3.71 1.77
CA ARG A 97 -11.68 -3.89 3.05
C ARG A 97 -10.71 -5.07 2.98
N GLU A 98 -11.17 -6.19 2.43
CA GLU A 98 -10.40 -7.42 2.30
C GLU A 98 -9.22 -7.23 1.34
N GLN A 99 -9.41 -6.48 0.25
CA GLN A 99 -8.31 -6.15 -0.65
C GLN A 99 -7.25 -5.29 0.05
N ILE A 100 -7.65 -4.27 0.80
CA ILE A 100 -6.71 -3.41 1.54
C ILE A 100 -5.94 -4.23 2.58
N PHE A 101 -6.62 -5.10 3.33
CA PHE A 101 -5.98 -5.97 4.31
C PHE A 101 -5.04 -7.00 3.68
N SER A 102 -5.41 -7.57 2.53
CA SER A 102 -4.51 -8.45 1.78
C SER A 102 -3.21 -7.74 1.34
N LEU A 103 -3.32 -6.44 0.97
CA LEU A 103 -2.17 -5.63 0.58
C LEU A 103 -1.29 -5.30 1.79
N ILE A 104 -1.88 -5.01 2.95
CA ILE A 104 -1.18 -4.79 4.23
C ILE A 104 -0.32 -6.01 4.55
N LEU A 105 -0.93 -7.20 4.59
CA LEU A 105 -0.29 -8.47 4.92
C LEU A 105 0.80 -8.86 3.91
N HIS A 106 0.56 -8.64 2.62
CA HIS A 106 1.57 -8.91 1.60
C HIS A 106 2.79 -8.00 1.79
N LYS A 107 2.58 -6.70 2.05
CA LYS A 107 3.70 -5.76 2.20
C LYS A 107 4.56 -6.05 3.42
N ASP A 108 3.92 -6.46 4.52
CA ASP A 108 4.59 -6.92 5.74
C ASP A 108 5.52 -8.13 5.44
N LYS A 109 4.97 -9.20 4.84
CA LYS A 109 5.76 -10.39 4.45
C LYS A 109 6.95 -10.10 3.53
N VAL A 110 6.82 -9.11 2.65
CA VAL A 110 7.92 -8.72 1.73
C VAL A 110 9.04 -8.00 2.47
N PHE A 111 8.75 -7.36 3.59
CA PHE A 111 9.73 -6.58 4.35
C PHE A 111 10.46 -7.41 5.40
N THR A 112 9.78 -8.38 6.02
CA THR A 112 10.34 -9.27 7.04
C THR A 112 11.05 -10.50 6.45
N GLY A 113 10.98 -10.69 5.13
CA GLY A 113 11.57 -11.81 4.37
C GLY A 113 12.99 -11.59 3.85
#